data_AF-A0A1I4UNE1-F1
#
_entry.id   AF-A0A1I4UNE1-F1
#
_cell.length_a   1.000
_cell.length_b   1.000
_cell.length_c   1.000
_cell.angle_alpha   90.00
_cell.angle_beta   90.00
_cell.angle_gamma   90.00
#
_symmetry.space_group_name_H-M   'P 1'
#
loop_
_entity.id
_entity.type
_entity.pdbx_description
1 polymer ?
#
loop_
_entity_poly.entity_id
_entity_poly.type
_entity_poly.pdbx_seq_one_letter_code
_entity_poly.pdbx_strand_id
1 'polypeptide(L)'
;MAVTMATKKNQIGKQRIHCLNCKHLGITWNPTTPYFCRAWSIRSRRYPCEEVFSASGLQCQKFEQKAVVENAPKKAHARKPYRHKKSRSGFVKKV
;
A
#
# COMPACT_ATOMS: atom_id res chain seq x y z
N MET A 1 35.85 11.30 -40.38
CA MET A 1 35.20 9.97 -40.32
C MET A 1 35.31 9.46 -38.89
N ALA A 2 34.19 8.93 -38.34
CA ALA A 2 34.12 7.99 -37.20
C ALA A 2 34.55 8.49 -35.79
N VAL A 3 33.82 8.31 -34.68
CA VAL A 3 32.47 7.80 -34.35
C VAL A 3 32.08 8.47 -33.01
N THR A 4 30.88 9.04 -32.91
CA THR A 4 30.29 9.55 -31.67
C THR A 4 29.88 8.39 -30.76
N MET A 5 30.68 8.08 -29.75
CA MET A 5 30.35 7.01 -28.79
C MET A 5 29.35 7.50 -27.72
N ALA A 6 28.07 7.28 -28.00
CA ALA A 6 27.00 7.38 -27.00
C ALA A 6 27.08 6.18 -26.03
N THR A 7 27.65 6.39 -24.85
CA THR A 7 27.62 5.40 -23.76
C THR A 7 26.22 5.35 -23.13
N LYS A 8 25.29 4.57 -23.71
CA LYS A 8 24.04 4.20 -23.02
C LYS A 8 24.37 3.22 -21.90
N LYS A 9 24.44 3.71 -20.65
CA LYS A 9 24.43 2.86 -19.45
C LYS A 9 23.09 2.09 -19.42
N ASN A 10 23.11 0.83 -19.83
CA ASN A 10 21.99 -0.08 -19.73
C ASN A 10 21.85 -0.54 -18.27
N GLN A 11 20.99 0.14 -17.52
CA GLN A 11 20.68 -0.21 -16.14
C GLN A 11 19.64 -1.34 -16.13
N ILE A 12 20.09 -2.59 -16.12
CA ILE A 12 19.24 -3.75 -15.80
C ILE A 12 19.10 -3.76 -14.27
N GLY A 13 18.28 -2.84 -13.77
CA GLY A 13 17.99 -2.70 -12.35
C GLY A 13 17.25 -3.93 -11.86
N LYS A 14 17.91 -4.75 -11.04
CA LYS A 14 17.26 -5.78 -10.22
C LYS A 14 16.38 -5.08 -9.20
N GLN A 15 15.16 -4.73 -9.59
CA GLN A 15 14.23 -3.97 -8.76
C GLN A 15 13.98 -4.75 -7.47
N ARG A 16 14.34 -4.15 -6.33
CA ARG A 16 14.05 -4.73 -5.01
C ARG A 16 12.54 -4.74 -4.83
N ILE A 17 11.98 -5.94 -4.71
CA ILE A 17 10.54 -6.14 -4.55
C ILE A 17 10.13 -5.69 -3.15
N HIS A 18 9.20 -4.73 -3.07
CA HIS A 18 8.63 -4.27 -1.80
C HIS A 18 7.24 -4.85 -1.55
N CYS A 19 7.05 -5.49 -0.40
CA CYS A 19 5.77 -6.08 0.01
C CYS A 19 4.61 -5.08 0.02
N LEU A 20 4.86 -3.79 0.31
CA LEU A 20 3.84 -2.73 0.31
C LEU A 20 3.18 -2.54 -1.06
N ASN A 21 3.94 -2.82 -2.13
CA ASN A 21 3.46 -2.75 -3.49
C ASN A 21 2.78 -4.06 -3.94
N CYS A 22 2.72 -5.08 -3.08
CA CYS A 22 2.11 -6.36 -3.40
C CYS A 22 0.60 -6.34 -3.13
N LYS A 23 -0.18 -6.99 -3.99
CA LYS A 23 -1.62 -7.24 -3.77
C LYS A 23 -1.89 -8.22 -2.62
N HIS A 24 -0.95 -9.13 -2.36
CA HIS A 24 -1.11 -10.23 -1.40
C HIS A 24 -0.74 -9.87 0.04
N LEU A 25 -0.21 -8.66 0.29
CA LEU A 25 0.12 -8.19 1.62
C LEU A 25 -1.16 -7.85 2.40
N GLY A 26 -1.34 -8.47 3.56
CA GLY A 26 -2.36 -8.13 4.55
C GLY A 26 -1.74 -7.69 5.88
N ILE A 27 -2.46 -6.86 6.62
CA ILE A 27 -2.13 -6.49 8.00
C ILE A 27 -3.08 -7.26 8.91
N THR A 28 -2.54 -7.89 9.96
CA THR A 28 -3.33 -8.57 10.99
C THR A 28 -3.42 -7.73 12.25
N TRP A 29 -4.46 -7.98 13.04
CA TRP A 29 -4.67 -7.31 14.33
C TRP A 29 -3.81 -7.90 15.47
N ASN A 30 -2.94 -8.89 15.18
CA ASN A 30 -2.07 -9.48 16.18
C ASN A 30 -0.78 -8.64 16.34
N PRO A 31 -0.49 -8.13 17.56
CA PRO A 31 0.70 -7.29 17.79
C PRO A 31 2.03 -8.00 17.53
N THR A 32 2.11 -9.32 17.68
CA THR A 32 3.37 -10.06 17.50
C THR A 32 3.68 -10.32 16.03
N THR A 33 2.66 -10.49 15.20
CA THR A 33 2.78 -10.78 13.76
C THR A 33 1.85 -9.89 12.94
N PRO A 34 2.14 -8.58 12.83
CA PRO A 34 1.27 -7.63 12.15
C PRO A 34 1.16 -7.89 10.64
N TYR A 35 2.12 -8.60 10.02
CA TYR A 35 2.11 -8.83 8.58
C TYR A 35 1.67 -10.24 8.23
N PHE A 36 0.90 -10.35 7.15
CA PHE A 36 0.44 -11.60 6.57
C PHE A 36 0.62 -11.58 5.05
N CYS A 37 1.03 -12.71 4.48
CA CYS A 37 1.03 -12.91 3.04
C CYS A 37 -0.04 -13.93 2.64
N ARG A 38 -0.98 -13.52 1.79
CA ARG A 38 -2.08 -14.40 1.34
C ARG A 38 -1.62 -15.49 0.37
N ALA A 39 -0.60 -15.22 -0.45
CA ALA A 39 -0.12 -16.18 -1.44
C ALA A 39 0.69 -17.34 -0.83
N TRP A 40 1.44 -17.05 0.24
CA TRP A 40 2.24 -18.04 0.98
C TRP A 40 1.55 -18.54 2.25
N SER A 41 0.43 -17.93 2.65
CA SER A 41 -0.30 -18.23 3.89
C SER A 41 0.54 -18.13 5.18
N ILE A 42 1.55 -17.25 5.18
CA ILE A 42 2.44 -17.03 6.34
C ILE A 42 2.11 -15.73 7.07
N ARG A 43 2.29 -15.73 8.40
CA ARG A 43 2.25 -14.53 9.26
C ARG A 43 3.64 -14.29 9.84
N SER A 44 4.09 -13.05 9.85
CA SER A 44 5.45 -12.69 10.26
C SER A 44 5.50 -11.35 10.99
N ARG A 45 6.56 -11.16 11.78
CA ARG A 45 6.86 -9.87 12.42
C ARG A 45 7.48 -8.88 11.44
N ARG A 46 8.31 -9.38 10.52
CA ARG A 46 8.91 -8.62 9.41
C ARG A 46 8.04 -8.72 8.16
N TYR A 47 8.39 -7.97 7.12
CA TYR A 47 7.70 -8.11 5.84
C TYR A 47 7.85 -9.54 5.30
N PRO A 48 6.77 -10.16 4.80
CA PRO A 48 6.81 -11.56 4.40
C PRO A 48 7.76 -11.83 3.23
N CYS A 49 8.10 -10.84 2.41
CA CYS A 49 9.12 -10.96 1.36
C CYS A 49 10.54 -11.14 1.92
N GLU A 50 10.84 -10.55 3.07
CA GLU A 50 12.12 -10.74 3.76
C GLU A 50 12.18 -12.13 4.41
N GLU A 51 11.07 -12.58 4.98
CA GLU A 51 10.97 -13.92 5.59
C GLU A 51 11.13 -15.01 4.52
N VAL A 52 10.43 -14.88 3.39
CA VAL A 52 10.55 -15.79 2.24
C VAL A 52 11.97 -15.76 1.68
N PHE A 53 12.60 -14.59 1.58
CA PHE A 53 14.00 -14.48 1.14
C PHE A 53 14.96 -15.15 2.12
N SER A 54 14.74 -14.98 3.42
CA SER A 54 15.57 -15.61 4.46
C SER A 54 15.45 -17.13 4.45
N ALA A 55 14.24 -17.65 4.20
CA ALA A 55 13.99 -19.09 4.17
C ALA A 55 14.43 -19.76 2.85
N SER A 56 14.22 -19.11 1.70
CA SER A 56 14.46 -19.70 0.38
C SER A 56 15.74 -19.25 -0.31
N GLY A 57 16.34 -18.14 0.13
CA GLY A 57 17.43 -17.46 -0.57
C GLY A 57 17.02 -16.76 -1.87
N LEU A 58 15.73 -16.85 -2.25
CA LEU A 58 15.19 -16.31 -3.50
C LEU A 58 14.23 -15.16 -3.24
N GLN A 59 14.11 -14.25 -4.21
CA GLN A 59 13.09 -13.20 -4.15
C GLN A 59 11.68 -13.81 -4.24
N CYS A 60 10.69 -13.10 -3.68
CA CYS A 60 9.32 -13.60 -3.62
C CYS A 60 8.76 -13.89 -5.02
N GLN A 61 8.59 -15.17 -5.34
CA GLN A 61 8.09 -15.64 -6.63
C GLN A 61 6.60 -15.37 -6.85
N LYS A 62 5.84 -15.14 -5.77
CA LYS A 62 4.40 -14.85 -5.80
C LYS A 62 4.12 -13.34 -5.71
N PHE A 63 5.08 -12.49 -6.07
CA PHE A 63 4.87 -11.05 -6.03
C PHE A 63 3.95 -10.61 -7.16
N GLU A 64 2.89 -9.88 -6.81
CA GLU A 64 2.00 -9.25 -7.77
C GLU A 64 1.84 -7.77 -7.44
N GLN A 65 2.25 -6.92 -8.36
CA GLN A 65 2.19 -5.48 -8.18
C GLN A 65 0.74 -5.01 -8.06
N LYS A 66 0.45 -4.19 -7.04
CA LYS A 66 -0.81 -3.47 -6.86
C LYS A 66 -0.96 -2.47 -8.00
N ALA A 67 -2.12 -2.48 -8.64
CA ALA A 67 -2.42 -1.54 -9.72
C ALA A 67 -2.43 -0.12 -9.13
N VAL A 68 -1.40 0.66 -9.44
CA VAL A 68 -1.42 2.11 -9.24
C VAL A 68 -2.20 2.65 -10.42
N VAL A 69 -3.45 3.03 -10.19
CA VAL A 69 -4.22 3.79 -11.18
C VAL A 69 -3.54 5.14 -11.33
N GLU A 70 -2.63 5.25 -12.30
CA GLU A 70 -1.83 6.47 -12.53
C GLU A 70 -2.69 7.67 -12.97
N ASN A 71 -3.96 7.45 -13.34
CA ASN A 71 -4.90 8.48 -13.76
C ASN A 71 -6.29 8.34 -13.10
N ALA A 72 -6.38 8.00 -11.80
CA ALA A 72 -7.65 8.10 -11.10
C ALA A 72 -8.03 9.59 -10.91
N PRO A 73 -9.25 10.03 -11.27
CA PRO A 73 -9.69 11.38 -10.95
C PRO A 73 -9.63 11.53 -9.44
N LYS A 74 -8.80 12.46 -8.94
CA LYS A 74 -8.75 12.84 -7.52
C LYS A 74 -10.14 13.36 -7.17
N LYS A 75 -11.05 12.49 -6.73
CA LYS A 75 -12.36 12.93 -6.26
C LYS A 75 -12.09 13.86 -5.09
N ALA A 76 -12.32 15.16 -5.32
CA ALA A 76 -12.34 16.16 -4.27
C ALA A 76 -13.47 15.77 -3.33
N HIS A 77 -13.14 14.97 -2.30
CA HIS A 77 -14.04 14.72 -1.21
C HIS A 77 -14.17 16.05 -0.47
N ALA A 78 -15.17 16.85 -0.85
CA ALA A 78 -15.65 17.96 -0.05
C ALA A 78 -15.96 17.39 1.33
N ARG A 79 -15.07 17.59 2.30
CA ARG A 79 -15.28 17.17 3.68
C ARG A 79 -16.47 17.98 4.18
N LYS A 80 -17.65 17.35 4.20
CA LYS A 80 -18.84 17.95 4.84
C LYS A 80 -18.42 18.34 6.25
N PRO A 81 -18.49 19.62 6.65
CA PRO A 81 -18.21 19.98 8.03
C PRO A 81 -19.20 19.21 8.91
N TYR A 82 -18.70 18.62 9.99
CA TYR A 82 -19.51 17.95 10.99
C TYR A 82 -20.62 18.91 11.45
N ARG A 83 -21.87 18.64 11.03
CA ARG A 83 -23.03 19.48 11.37
C ARG A 83 -23.45 19.15 12.79
N HIS A 84 -23.01 19.95 13.76
CA HIS A 84 -23.54 19.88 15.12
C HIS A 84 -25.05 20.17 15.08
N LYS A 85 -25.89 19.19 15.43
CA LYS A 85 -27.35 19.38 15.56
C LYS A 85 -27.60 20.34 16.72
N LYS A 86 -27.89 21.61 16.46
CA LYS A 86 -28.40 22.54 17.48
C LYS A 86 -29.86 22.16 17.73
N SER A 87 -30.14 21.57 18.89
CA SER A 87 -31.48 21.25 19.36
C SER A 87 -32.32 22.52 19.41
N ARG A 88 -33.45 22.52 18.69
CA ARG A 88 -34.49 23.55 18.78
C ARG A 88 -35.10 23.48 20.18
N SER A 89 -34.62 24.30 21.12
CA SER A 89 -35.39 24.62 22.33
C SER A 89 -36.37 25.74 21.98
N GLY A 90 -37.45 25.38 21.31
CA GLY A 90 -38.65 26.20 21.24
C GLY A 90 -39.58 25.77 22.37
N PHE A 91 -39.68 26.60 23.41
CA PHE A 91 -40.70 26.45 24.44
C PHE A 91 -41.22 27.84 24.77
N VAL A 92 -42.13 28.33 23.93
CA VAL A 92 -43.04 29.41 24.29
C VAL A 92 -44.22 28.74 25.00
N LYS A 93 -44.26 28.83 26.33
CA LYS A 93 -45.50 28.70 27.14
C LYS A 93 -45.79 30.13 27.63
N LYS A 94 -46.73 30.85 27.03
CA LYS A 94 -48.19 30.82 27.28
C LYS A 94 -48.53 31.29 28.70
N VAL A 95 -48.78 32.60 28.85
CA VAL A 95 -49.71 33.25 29.79
C VAL A 95 -50.28 34.46 29.08
#